data_AF-A0A659UKR2-F1
#
_entry.id   AF-A0A659UKR2-F1
#
_cell.length_a   1.000
_cell.length_b   1.000
_cell.length_c   1.000
_cell.angle_alpha   90.00
_cell.angle_beta   90.00
_cell.angle_gamma   90.00
#
_symmetry.space_group_name_H-M   'P 1'
#
loop_
_entity.id
_entity.type
_entity.pdbx_description
1 polymer ?
#
loop_
_entity_poly.entity_id
_entity_poly.type
_entity_poly.pdbx_seq_one_letter_code
_entity_poly.pdbx_strand_id
1 'polypeptide(L)' 'QALAQLKAMAAKERETADYVGDKFAEEARKIHFGETDARGIYGEATLEEAKGLAEDGVDFMPIPVFPDDRN' A
#
# COMPACT_ATOMS: atom_id res chain seq x y z
N GLN A 1 19.52 -0.87 13.71
CA GLN A 1 18.75 0.36 14.00
C GLN A 1 17.90 0.81 12.79
N ALA A 2 18.36 0.65 11.53
CA ALA A 2 17.59 1.00 10.32
C ALA A 2 16.22 0.27 10.16
N LEU A 3 16.14 -1.04 10.42
CA LEU A 3 14.90 -1.80 10.27
C LEU A 3 13.79 -1.34 11.24
N ALA A 4 14.18 -0.93 12.47
CA ALA A 4 13.24 -0.44 13.46
C ALA A 4 12.63 0.92 13.05
N GLN A 5 13.43 1.77 12.39
CA GLN A 5 12.93 3.04 11.86
C GLN A 5 12.00 2.83 10.67
N LEU A 6 12.32 1.91 9.75
CA LEU A 6 11.42 1.53 8.65
C LEU A 6 10.09 0.96 9.17
N LYS A 7 10.13 0.11 10.20
CA LYS A 7 8.93 -0.44 10.84
C LYS A 7 8.06 0.66 11.48
N ALA A 8 8.67 1.61 12.18
CA ALA A 8 7.96 2.72 12.80
C ALA A 8 7.34 3.68 11.77
N MET A 9 8.04 3.94 10.66
CA MET A 9 7.50 4.73 9.56
C MET A 9 6.31 4.03 8.89
N ALA A 10 6.47 2.76 8.53
CA ALA A 10 5.39 1.96 7.95
C ALA A 10 4.18 1.85 8.88
N ALA A 11 4.38 1.69 10.18
CA ALA A 11 3.29 1.63 11.16
C ALA A 11 2.52 2.96 11.23
N LYS A 12 3.23 4.08 11.27
CA LYS A 12 2.62 5.41 11.30
C LYS A 12 1.82 5.71 10.03
N GLU A 13 2.36 5.33 8.87
CA GLU A 13 1.66 5.47 7.59
C GLU A 13 0.37 4.62 7.58
N ARG A 14 0.45 3.36 8.06
CA ARG A 14 -0.71 2.47 8.21
C ARG A 14 -1.77 3.01 9.19
N GLU A 15 -1.38 3.74 10.23
CA GLU A 15 -2.35 4.39 11.14
C GLU A 15 -3.12 5.54 10.48
N THR A 16 -2.50 6.21 9.50
CA THR A 16 -3.12 7.33 8.78
C THR A 16 -3.78 6.94 7.46
N ALA A 17 -3.45 5.75 6.94
CA ALA A 17 -3.95 5.23 5.67
C ALA A 17 -5.12 4.27 5.88
N ASP A 18 -6.04 4.24 4.92
CA ASP A 18 -7.17 3.33 4.92
C ASP A 18 -6.72 1.92 4.49
N TYR A 19 -7.04 0.90 5.31
CA TYR A 19 -6.84 -0.49 4.93
C TYR A 19 -7.93 -0.94 3.96
N VAL A 20 -7.54 -1.26 2.72
CA VAL A 20 -8.49 -1.67 1.66
C VAL A 20 -8.40 -3.17 1.32
N GLY A 21 -7.54 -3.93 2.02
CA GLY A 21 -7.37 -5.37 1.80
C GLY A 21 -6.92 -5.69 0.37
N ASP A 22 -7.52 -6.72 -0.24
CA ASP A 22 -7.26 -7.18 -1.60
C ASP A 22 -7.65 -6.18 -2.69
N LYS A 23 -8.34 -5.09 -2.34
CA LYS A 23 -8.76 -4.04 -3.29
C LYS A 23 -7.71 -2.96 -3.51
N PHE A 24 -6.50 -3.14 -2.98
CA PHE A 24 -5.44 -2.14 -3.10
C PHE A 24 -5.21 -1.70 -4.54
N ALA A 25 -5.12 -2.66 -5.48
CA ALA A 25 -4.85 -2.33 -6.86
C ALA A 25 -5.97 -1.54 -7.53
N GLU A 26 -7.23 -1.84 -7.21
CA GLU A 26 -8.38 -1.11 -7.73
C GLU A 26 -8.44 0.32 -7.16
N GLU A 27 -8.31 0.46 -5.84
CA GLU A 27 -8.38 1.77 -5.19
C GLU A 27 -7.19 2.66 -5.56
N ALA A 28 -5.99 2.09 -5.72
CA ALA A 28 -4.81 2.84 -6.14
C ALA A 28 -4.97 3.41 -7.56
N ARG A 29 -5.57 2.64 -8.48
CA ARG A 29 -5.92 3.13 -9.82
C ARG A 29 -6.96 4.25 -9.77
N LYS A 30 -8.03 4.08 -9.00
CA LYS A 30 -9.07 5.12 -8.86
C LYS A 30 -8.50 6.44 -8.37
N ILE A 31 -7.61 6.39 -7.38
CA ILE A 31 -6.92 7.58 -6.87
C ILE A 31 -6.02 8.19 -7.95
N HIS A 32 -5.25 7.37 -8.67
CA HIS A 32 -4.36 7.83 -9.73
C HIS A 32 -5.11 8.49 -10.90
N PHE A 33 -6.25 7.93 -11.32
CA PHE A 33 -7.09 8.48 -12.38
C PHE A 33 -8.06 9.58 -11.91
N GLY A 34 -8.09 9.89 -10.61
CA GLY A 34 -8.94 10.93 -10.04
C GLY A 34 -10.43 10.56 -9.96
N GLU A 35 -10.76 9.27 -9.94
CA GLU A 35 -12.12 8.77 -9.70
C GLU A 35 -12.54 8.91 -8.22
N THR A 36 -11.56 8.93 -7.32
CA THR A 36 -11.75 9.10 -5.87
C THR A 36 -10.81 10.16 -5.31
N ASP A 37 -11.14 10.65 -4.11
CA ASP A 37 -10.32 11.64 -3.40
C ASP A 37 -8.95 11.06 -3.02
N ALA A 38 -7.91 11.89 -3.10
CA ALA A 38 -6.55 11.45 -2.82
C ALA A 38 -6.38 11.19 -1.32
N ARG A 39 -6.21 9.91 -0.96
CA ARG A 39 -6.01 9.46 0.42
C ARG A 39 -4.93 8.40 0.48
N GLY A 40 -4.25 8.29 1.62
CA GLY A 40 -3.34 7.18 1.88
C GLY A 40 -4.14 5.89 1.94
N ILE A 41 -3.81 4.90 1.12
CA ILE A 41 -4.38 3.55 1.20
C ILE A 41 -3.26 2.55 1.36
N TYR A 42 -3.54 1.46 2.06
CA TYR A 42 -2.66 0.30 2.09
C TYR A 42 -3.48 -0.98 2.04
N GLY A 43 -2.89 -2.03 1.52
CA GLY A 43 -3.58 -3.29 1.37
C GLY A 43 -2.69 -4.36 0.78
N GLU A 44 -3.34 -5.38 0.27
CA GLU A 44 -2.75 -6.56 -0.31
C GLU A 44 -2.91 -6.48 -1.82
N ALA A 45 -1.85 -6.78 -2.55
CA ALA A 45 -1.88 -6.93 -3.99
C ALA A 45 -1.03 -8.13 -4.37
N THR A 46 -1.52 -8.89 -5.34
CA THR A 46 -0.73 -9.96 -5.96
C THR A 46 0.42 -9.36 -6.78
N LEU A 47 1.42 -10.18 -7.10
CA LEU A 47 2.54 -9.74 -7.95
C LEU A 47 2.05 -9.27 -9.34
N GLU A 48 1.01 -9.91 -9.88
CA GLU A 48 0.41 -9.55 -11.16
C GLU A 48 -0.27 -8.18 -11.08
N GLU A 49 -1.02 -7.93 -10.01
CA GLU A 49 -1.65 -6.62 -9.77
C GLU A 49 -0.62 -5.52 -9.55
N ALA A 50 0.40 -5.76 -8.72
CA ALA A 50 1.48 -4.80 -8.49
C ALA A 50 2.23 -4.46 -9.79
N LYS A 51 2.43 -5.46 -10.66
CA LYS A 51 3.00 -5.22 -11.99
C LYS A 51 2.05 -4.36 -12.84
N GLY A 52 0.75 -4.67 -12.85
CA GLY A 52 -0.25 -3.86 -13.53
C GLY A 52 -0.25 -2.41 -13.07
N LEU A 53 -0.17 -2.17 -11.75
CA LEU A 53 -0.05 -0.83 -11.18
C LEU A 53 1.19 -0.09 -11.68
N ALA A 54 2.34 -0.77 -11.76
CA ALA A 54 3.56 -0.18 -12.30
C ALA A 54 3.44 0.15 -13.80
N GLU A 55 2.76 -0.70 -14.57
CA GLU A 55 2.48 -0.49 -15.99
C GLU A 55 1.51 0.68 -16.22
N ASP A 56 0.53 0.86 -15.33
CA ASP A 56 -0.41 1.99 -15.31
C ASP A 56 0.25 3.30 -14.83
N GLY A 57 1.48 3.26 -14.31
CA GLY A 57 2.18 4.43 -13.78
C GLY A 57 1.73 4.84 -12.36
N VAL A 58 1.10 3.92 -11.63
CA VAL A 58 0.69 4.15 -10.25
C VAL A 58 1.91 4.05 -9.33
N ASP A 59 2.16 5.11 -8.55
CA ASP A 59 3.22 5.12 -7.54
C ASP A 59 2.79 4.31 -6.31
N PHE A 60 3.53 3.25 -6.00
CA PHE A 60 3.31 2.44 -4.81
C PHE A 60 4.63 2.01 -4.18
N MET A 61 4.60 1.73 -2.88
CA MET A 61 5.76 1.24 -2.14
C MET A 61 5.44 -0.12 -1.51
N PRO A 62 6.26 -1.17 -1.76
CA PRO A 62 6.07 -2.45 -1.10
C PRO A 62 6.43 -2.31 0.39
N ILE A 63 5.45 -2.59 1.26
CA ILE A 63 5.67 -2.60 2.69
C ILE A 63 6.14 -4.01 3.10
N PRO A 64 7.29 -4.15 3.77
CA PRO A 64 7.74 -5.45 4.26
C PRO A 64 6.72 -6.03 5.24
N VAL A 65 6.32 -7.28 5.00
CA VAL A 65 5.48 -8.05 5.92
C VAL A 65 6.37 -8.50 7.07
N PHE A 66 6.08 -8.05 8.29
CA PHE A 66 6.81 -8.50 9.46
C PHE A 66 6.14 -9.77 10.01
N PRO A 67 6.91 -10.74 10.54
CA PRO A 67 6.35 -11.97 11.10
C PRO A 67 5.42 -11.74 12.31
N ASP A 68 5.46 -10.55 12.91
CA ASP A 68 4.65 -10.11 14.05
C ASP A 68 3.21 -9.73 13.65
N ASP A 69 2.93 -9.50 12.36
CA ASP A 69 1.60 -9.16 11.83
C ASP A 69 0.64 -10.38 11.74
N ARG A 70 1.09 -11.58 12.15
CA ARG A 70 0.31 -12.85 12.07
C ARG A 70 -0.17 -13.38 13.42
N ASN A 71 -0.45 -12.51 14.40
CA ASN A 71 -0.89 -12.92 15.73
C ASN A 71 -2.41 -13.01 15.85
#